data_AF-A0A2T6DE52-F1
#
_entry.id   AF-A0A2T6DE52-F1
#
_cell.length_a   1.000
_cell.length_b   1.000
_cell.length_c   1.000
_cell.angle_alpha   90.00
_cell.angle_beta   90.00
_cell.angle_gamma   90.00
#
_symmetry.space_group_name_H-M   'P 1'
#
loop_
_entity.id
_entity.type
_entity.pdbx_description
1 polymer ?
#
loop_
_entity_poly.entity_id
_entity_poly.type
_entity_poly.pdbx_seq_one_letter_code
_entity_poly.pdbx_strand_id
1 'polypeptide(L)'
;MNKGSNAWGNRIAFGRLIIGTCSGRSIFTVIYLARRVPPRNADACLMKKVGSASLHPPVSFRALPLAHSAAPCYSQPRMNITTEDRGQCVLFTLDGRADGQGARQWQAAINDRLGKPGWGGVVLDLSGVNYISSAGVRVLAHLHRTCTPSPLFLVGVQDYCMKVLKISGIHKTWPIYSTAAEAVAICQQKISENTAPDVWDTLQTADLPCGRIRVVPGTADRCSARVLGRINNVLDSTITRADIKSKRFSETEYSLGLGGLGGNMDDYFGIMGEMITVGGTMVWLPTDGNDTPDFLTPRNDGEDVLIHTPFSVTMAGEFNMTLIFDSNQPRGTTMSALYRALFDWLRATRPDFRGALALSACAEMGDVYGAGVLRSPVLENKPQNGLQITHQSNYSSWFEYDETPRLTNVTGLITGIGLDLRHSLDDYDRELVGRCFYLNPANTGSMTEMLHNHAVFCPRIRLPARPTSLEKEIAEVTKRGSFDDMRHLFDASTIQRAVIGLSLIANFEPDYEGQ
;
A
#
# COMPACT_ATOMS: atom_id res chain seq x y z
N MET A 1 20.69 -42.31 32.67
CA MET A 1 21.33 -43.59 32.34
C MET A 1 21.00 -43.95 30.89
N ASN A 2 22.04 -44.30 30.13
CA ASN A 2 22.08 -44.86 28.75
C ASN A 2 21.55 -43.99 27.60
N LYS A 3 22.44 -43.40 26.78
CA LYS A 3 23.15 -43.95 25.59
C LYS A 3 22.21 -43.95 24.36
N GLY A 4 22.54 -43.49 23.16
CA GLY A 4 23.76 -43.01 22.49
C GLY A 4 23.36 -42.87 21.00
N SER A 5 23.67 -41.76 20.34
CA SER A 5 24.75 -41.65 19.33
C SER A 5 24.48 -42.23 17.93
N ASN A 6 24.63 -41.34 16.93
CA ASN A 6 25.22 -41.57 15.59
C ASN A 6 24.37 -42.36 14.57
N ALA A 7 24.43 -42.16 13.25
CA ALA A 7 25.13 -41.23 12.36
C ALA A 7 24.59 -41.50 10.93
N TRP A 8 24.69 -40.49 10.05
CA TRP A 8 25.06 -40.53 8.62
C TRP A 8 24.68 -41.72 7.73
N GLY A 9 24.12 -41.42 6.54
CA GLY A 9 24.39 -42.25 5.36
C GLY A 9 23.35 -42.21 4.25
N ASN A 10 23.69 -41.51 3.16
CA ASN A 10 23.06 -41.55 1.84
C ASN A 10 22.72 -42.97 1.32
N ARG A 11 21.62 -43.10 0.54
CA ARG A 11 21.62 -43.46 -0.91
C ARG A 11 20.19 -43.72 -1.43
N ILE A 12 19.77 -42.98 -2.47
CA ILE A 12 19.50 -43.42 -3.86
C ILE A 12 18.45 -44.56 -4.01
N ALA A 13 17.33 -44.28 -4.70
CA ALA A 13 17.00 -44.79 -6.05
C ALA A 13 15.54 -45.27 -6.27
N PHE A 14 15.01 -44.91 -7.47
CA PHE A 14 13.89 -45.50 -8.23
C PHE A 14 12.50 -45.56 -7.57
N GLY A 15 11.39 -45.19 -8.19
CA GLY A 15 11.04 -44.91 -9.58
C GLY A 15 9.61 -45.39 -9.79
N ARG A 16 8.74 -44.64 -10.49
CA ARG A 16 7.69 -45.26 -11.32
C ARG A 16 7.05 -44.27 -12.30
N LEU A 17 7.16 -44.71 -13.54
CA LEU A 17 6.44 -44.33 -14.76
C LEU A 17 4.93 -44.58 -14.61
N ILE A 18 4.09 -43.63 -15.02
CA ILE A 18 2.79 -43.93 -15.66
C ILE A 18 2.61 -42.93 -16.81
N ILE A 19 2.45 -43.48 -18.02
CA ILE A 19 2.09 -42.81 -19.27
C ILE A 19 0.60 -43.09 -19.53
N GLY A 20 -0.12 -42.08 -20.03
CA GLY A 20 -1.40 -42.21 -20.73
C GLY A 20 -2.19 -40.91 -20.64
N THR A 21 -2.82 -40.35 -21.67
CA THR A 21 -2.99 -40.67 -23.09
C THR A 21 -3.35 -39.36 -23.82
N CYS A 22 -3.06 -39.29 -25.12
CA CYS A 22 -3.35 -38.14 -26.01
C CYS A 22 -4.85 -38.00 -26.34
N SER A 23 -5.35 -36.76 -26.44
CA SER A 23 -6.33 -36.36 -27.47
C SER A 23 -6.27 -34.84 -27.72
N GLY A 24 -6.35 -34.44 -28.99
CA GLY A 24 -6.77 -33.08 -29.39
C GLY A 24 -5.69 -32.05 -29.79
N ARG A 25 -5.39 -31.98 -31.09
CA ARG A 25 -4.79 -30.86 -31.88
C ARG A 25 -5.44 -29.49 -31.56
N SER A 26 -4.86 -28.29 -31.70
CA SER A 26 -3.55 -27.76 -32.13
C SER A 26 -3.51 -26.26 -31.76
N ILE A 27 -2.45 -25.74 -31.15
CA ILE A 27 -2.03 -24.32 -31.28
C ILE A 27 -0.50 -24.28 -31.36
N PHE A 28 0.01 -23.52 -32.33
CA PHE A 28 1.42 -23.36 -32.69
C PHE A 28 2.24 -22.73 -31.55
N THR A 29 3.35 -23.38 -31.17
CA THR A 29 4.45 -22.74 -30.42
C THR A 29 5.78 -23.03 -31.13
N VAL A 30 6.42 -21.97 -31.60
CA VAL A 30 7.80 -21.97 -32.12
C VAL A 30 8.75 -21.87 -30.93
N ILE A 31 9.52 -22.93 -30.64
CA ILE A 31 10.60 -22.92 -29.64
C ILE A 31 11.95 -22.97 -30.36
N TYR A 32 12.73 -21.91 -30.20
CA TYR A 32 14.15 -21.83 -30.52
C TYR A 32 14.95 -22.58 -29.44
N LEU A 33 15.64 -23.66 -29.80
CA LEU A 33 16.59 -24.37 -28.92
C LEU A 33 18.02 -24.08 -29.37
N ALA A 34 18.69 -23.20 -28.64
CA ALA A 34 20.12 -22.95 -28.75
C ALA A 34 20.92 -24.13 -28.14
N ARG A 35 21.77 -24.75 -28.96
CA ARG A 35 22.68 -25.83 -28.57
C ARG A 35 23.83 -25.29 -27.70
N ARG A 36 24.06 -25.91 -26.54
CA ARG A 36 25.30 -25.79 -25.76
C ARG A 36 26.35 -26.76 -26.29
N VAL A 37 27.55 -26.24 -26.48
CA VAL A 37 28.81 -26.95 -26.80
C VAL A 37 29.49 -27.36 -25.47
N PRO A 38 30.05 -28.57 -25.32
CA PRO A 38 30.99 -28.91 -24.25
C PRO A 38 32.46 -28.82 -24.72
N PRO A 39 33.42 -28.69 -23.78
CA PRO A 39 34.77 -28.23 -24.08
C PRO A 39 35.74 -29.32 -24.55
N ARG A 40 36.80 -28.84 -25.24
CA ARG A 40 37.93 -29.57 -25.83
C ARG A 40 38.87 -30.14 -24.77
N ASN A 41 39.39 -31.34 -25.03
CA ASN A 41 40.70 -31.79 -24.55
C ASN A 41 41.55 -32.21 -25.77
N ALA A 42 42.84 -31.87 -25.70
CA ALA A 42 43.87 -32.15 -26.69
C ALA A 42 44.45 -33.56 -26.50
N ASP A 43 44.81 -34.22 -27.61
CA ASP A 43 46.12 -34.83 -27.86
C ASP A 43 46.16 -35.67 -29.15
N ALA A 44 47.38 -35.81 -29.71
CA ALA A 44 47.84 -36.77 -30.74
C ALA A 44 47.74 -36.41 -32.25
N CYS A 45 48.75 -35.67 -32.71
CA CYS A 45 49.76 -36.02 -33.73
C CYS A 45 49.49 -37.18 -34.74
N LEU A 46 49.52 -36.91 -36.07
CA LEU A 46 50.60 -37.30 -37.03
C LEU A 46 50.18 -37.25 -38.53
N MET A 47 50.98 -36.51 -39.32
CA MET A 47 51.50 -36.79 -40.69
C MET A 47 50.58 -37.22 -41.85
N LYS A 48 50.55 -36.40 -42.93
CA LYS A 48 51.24 -36.67 -44.22
C LYS A 48 51.10 -35.51 -45.22
N LYS A 49 52.20 -35.17 -45.90
CA LYS A 49 52.35 -34.12 -46.91
C LYS A 49 53.20 -34.68 -48.05
N VAL A 50 52.66 -34.78 -49.28
CA VAL A 50 53.33 -34.89 -50.61
C VAL A 50 52.22 -34.64 -51.66
N GLY A 51 52.31 -33.87 -52.75
CA GLY A 51 53.34 -33.02 -53.35
C GLY A 51 52.85 -32.49 -54.74
N SER A 52 53.28 -31.27 -55.10
CA SER A 52 53.66 -30.65 -56.42
C SER A 52 52.80 -30.86 -57.70
N ALA A 53 52.26 -29.80 -58.34
CA ALA A 53 52.86 -28.87 -59.37
C ALA A 53 52.46 -29.29 -60.82
N SER A 54 52.25 -28.48 -61.87
CA SER A 54 52.41 -27.04 -62.19
C SER A 54 51.69 -26.76 -63.54
N LEU A 55 51.29 -25.51 -63.85
CA LEU A 55 51.63 -24.77 -65.11
C LEU A 55 50.85 -23.43 -65.23
N HIS A 56 51.59 -22.38 -65.59
CA HIS A 56 51.32 -20.92 -65.72
C HIS A 56 51.12 -20.50 -67.21
N PRO A 57 51.01 -19.22 -67.67
CA PRO A 57 50.59 -17.89 -67.12
C PRO A 57 49.67 -17.08 -68.12
N PRO A 58 49.78 -15.73 -68.36
CA PRO A 58 48.93 -14.67 -67.78
C PRO A 58 48.25 -13.72 -68.82
N VAL A 59 47.25 -12.90 -68.42
CA VAL A 59 46.93 -11.62 -69.11
C VAL A 59 46.41 -10.57 -68.11
N SER A 60 46.91 -9.34 -68.26
CA SER A 60 46.75 -8.15 -67.41
C SER A 60 45.35 -7.54 -67.36
N PHE A 61 44.98 -6.91 -66.24
CA PHE A 61 44.04 -5.78 -66.24
C PHE A 61 44.52 -4.63 -65.33
N ARG A 62 44.50 -3.42 -65.90
CA ARG A 62 44.84 -2.13 -65.29
C ARG A 62 43.83 -1.73 -64.21
N ALA A 63 44.34 -1.08 -63.17
CA ALA A 63 43.57 -0.48 -62.08
C ALA A 63 42.83 0.80 -62.51
N LEU A 64 41.61 0.97 -62.00
CA LEU A 64 40.88 2.25 -61.90
C LEU A 64 40.64 2.53 -60.40
N PRO A 65 40.87 3.76 -59.90
CA PRO A 65 40.80 4.04 -58.47
C PRO A 65 39.35 4.19 -58.02
N LEU A 66 38.91 3.35 -57.06
CA LEU A 66 37.70 3.58 -56.28
C LEU A 66 37.99 4.70 -55.27
N ALA A 67 37.45 5.88 -55.56
CA ALA A 67 37.37 6.98 -54.61
C ALA A 67 36.66 6.50 -53.33
N HIS A 68 37.38 6.51 -52.20
CA HIS A 68 36.77 6.39 -50.88
C HIS A 68 35.99 7.67 -50.58
N SER A 69 34.69 7.66 -50.87
CA SER A 69 33.74 8.56 -50.23
C SER A 69 33.65 8.15 -48.76
N ALA A 70 34.28 8.90 -47.86
CA ALA A 70 34.06 8.76 -46.43
C ALA A 70 32.57 8.98 -46.14
N ALA A 71 31.88 7.94 -45.72
CA ALA A 71 30.54 8.08 -45.15
C ALA A 71 30.63 9.02 -43.93
N PRO A 72 29.69 9.96 -43.74
CA PRO A 72 29.69 10.80 -42.55
C PRO A 72 29.62 9.89 -41.33
N CYS A 73 30.63 10.00 -40.47
CA CYS A 73 30.64 9.35 -39.17
C CYS A 73 29.43 9.92 -38.41
N TYR A 74 28.33 9.17 -38.33
CA TYR A 74 27.22 9.51 -37.44
C TYR A 74 27.80 9.51 -36.03
N SER A 75 28.15 10.68 -35.51
CA SER A 75 28.41 10.87 -34.08
C SER A 75 27.11 10.52 -33.38
N GLN A 76 26.99 9.27 -32.91
CA GLN A 76 25.83 8.88 -32.11
C GLN A 76 25.73 9.85 -30.93
N PRO A 77 24.53 10.41 -30.66
CA PRO A 77 24.39 11.37 -29.59
C PRO A 77 24.84 10.72 -28.29
N ARG A 78 25.80 11.37 -27.63
CA ARG A 78 26.33 10.97 -26.33
C ARG A 78 25.17 10.96 -25.33
N MET A 79 25.11 9.95 -24.46
CA MET A 79 24.15 9.98 -23.36
C MET A 79 24.63 11.02 -22.36
N ASN A 80 23.77 12.00 -22.08
CA ASN A 80 24.01 13.01 -21.07
C ASN A 80 23.51 12.47 -19.74
N ILE A 81 24.35 12.54 -18.72
CA ILE A 81 24.06 12.00 -17.39
C ILE A 81 24.46 13.06 -16.39
N THR A 82 23.47 13.52 -15.63
CA THR A 82 23.70 14.39 -14.49
C THR A 82 23.41 13.62 -13.22
N THR A 83 24.27 13.83 -12.22
CA THR A 83 24.20 13.14 -10.94
C THR A 83 24.17 14.21 -9.86
N GLU A 84 23.13 14.20 -9.04
CA GLU A 84 22.96 15.16 -7.96
C GLU A 84 22.77 14.43 -6.62
N ASP A 85 23.47 14.91 -5.60
CA ASP A 85 23.30 14.45 -4.23
C ASP A 85 22.26 15.32 -3.53
N ARG A 86 21.11 14.73 -3.22
CA ARG A 86 20.03 15.35 -2.45
C ARG A 86 20.01 14.70 -1.07
N GLY A 87 20.92 15.14 -0.20
CA GLY A 87 21.18 14.47 1.08
C GLY A 87 21.77 13.07 0.86
N GLN A 88 21.14 12.03 1.42
CA GLN A 88 21.52 10.63 1.17
C GLN A 88 20.82 10.03 -0.07
N CYS A 89 19.94 10.78 -0.75
CA CYS A 89 19.33 10.35 -2.01
C CYS A 89 20.20 10.80 -3.19
N VAL A 90 20.53 9.88 -4.10
CA VAL A 90 21.24 10.20 -5.35
C VAL A 90 20.24 10.26 -6.50
N LEU A 91 20.15 11.41 -7.16
CA LEU A 91 19.34 11.59 -8.36
C LEU A 91 20.22 11.45 -9.61
N PHE A 92 19.90 10.49 -10.46
CA PHE A 92 20.45 10.38 -11.81
C PHE A 92 19.41 10.88 -12.82
N THR A 93 19.74 11.94 -13.55
CA THR A 93 18.91 12.41 -14.67
C THR A 93 19.59 12.05 -15.98
N LEU A 94 18.89 11.26 -16.79
CA LEU A 94 19.38 10.74 -18.06
C LEU A 94 18.70 11.44 -19.24
N ASP A 95 19.51 11.84 -20.21
CA ASP A 95 19.05 12.40 -21.47
C ASP A 95 19.78 11.74 -22.65
N GLY A 96 19.02 11.29 -23.64
CA GLY A 96 19.51 10.56 -24.82
C GLY A 96 19.10 9.09 -24.88
N ARG A 97 19.97 8.22 -25.41
CA ARG A 97 19.65 6.81 -25.73
C ARG A 97 20.42 5.83 -24.86
N ALA A 98 19.73 4.90 -24.20
CA ALA A 98 20.35 3.79 -23.46
C ALA A 98 20.58 2.56 -24.37
N ASP A 99 21.26 2.79 -25.50
CA ASP A 99 21.74 1.74 -26.39
C ASP A 99 23.07 1.15 -25.89
N GLY A 100 23.77 0.37 -26.71
CA GLY A 100 25.03 -0.26 -26.30
C GLY A 100 26.13 0.75 -25.91
N GLN A 101 26.14 1.96 -26.48
CA GLN A 101 27.10 2.99 -26.11
C GLN A 101 26.62 3.78 -24.90
N GLY A 102 25.37 4.26 -24.90
CA GLY A 102 24.80 5.00 -23.78
C GLY A 102 24.78 4.18 -22.49
N ALA A 103 24.44 2.90 -22.55
CA ALA A 103 24.47 2.01 -21.39
C ALA A 103 25.86 1.87 -20.76
N ARG A 104 26.95 1.93 -21.55
CA ARG A 104 28.31 1.92 -20.99
C ARG A 104 28.64 3.22 -20.25
N GLN A 105 28.22 4.36 -20.79
CA GLN A 105 28.39 5.67 -20.15
C GLN A 105 27.60 5.72 -18.84
N TRP A 106 26.36 5.20 -18.85
CA TRP A 106 25.52 5.11 -17.67
C TRP A 106 26.06 4.18 -16.60
N GLN A 107 26.51 2.98 -16.98
CA GLN A 107 27.13 2.06 -16.03
C GLN A 107 28.36 2.65 -15.36
N ALA A 108 29.18 3.42 -16.10
CA ALA A 108 30.34 4.11 -15.55
C ALA A 108 29.93 5.20 -14.53
N ALA A 109 28.89 5.99 -14.84
CA ALA A 109 28.36 7.01 -13.92
C ALA A 109 27.80 6.39 -12.62
N ILE A 110 27.06 5.28 -12.72
CA ILE A 110 26.57 4.53 -11.56
C ILE A 110 27.74 4.08 -10.69
N ASN A 111 28.76 3.45 -11.31
CA ASN A 111 29.90 2.92 -10.56
C ASN A 111 30.73 4.03 -9.90
N ASP A 112 30.94 5.17 -10.57
CA ASP A 112 31.68 6.30 -10.00
C ASP A 112 30.94 6.89 -8.79
N ARG A 113 29.62 7.09 -8.89
CA ARG A 113 28.88 7.71 -7.79
C ARG A 113 28.58 6.75 -6.66
N LEU A 114 28.04 5.57 -6.96
CA LEU A 114 27.61 4.61 -5.94
C LEU A 114 28.79 3.84 -5.33
N GLY A 115 29.99 3.91 -5.94
CA GLY A 115 31.23 3.45 -5.33
C GLY A 115 31.74 4.32 -4.17
N LYS A 116 31.19 5.53 -4.00
CA LYS A 116 31.50 6.47 -2.91
C LYS A 116 30.48 6.32 -1.77
N PRO A 117 30.86 6.49 -0.50
CA PRO A 117 29.91 6.47 0.63
C PRO A 117 28.95 7.67 0.60
N GLY A 118 27.99 7.70 1.53
CA GLY A 118 27.11 8.86 1.74
C GLY A 118 25.79 8.83 0.97
N TRP A 119 25.41 7.68 0.40
CA TRP A 119 24.08 7.47 -0.18
C TRP A 119 23.32 6.38 0.59
N GLY A 120 21.99 6.46 0.56
CA GLY A 120 21.06 5.51 1.16
C GLY A 120 19.88 5.17 0.26
N GLY A 121 19.77 5.78 -0.92
CA GLY A 121 18.72 5.52 -1.91
C GLY A 121 18.97 6.24 -3.22
N VAL A 122 18.26 5.85 -4.28
CA VAL A 122 18.48 6.32 -5.64
C VAL A 122 17.17 6.65 -6.35
N VAL A 123 17.14 7.80 -7.02
CA VAL A 123 16.07 8.19 -7.96
C VAL A 123 16.66 8.25 -9.36
N LEU A 124 15.96 7.69 -10.34
CA LEU A 124 16.36 7.67 -11.74
C LEU A 124 15.31 8.37 -12.60
N ASP A 125 15.66 9.54 -13.12
CA ASP A 125 14.84 10.32 -14.04
C ASP A 125 15.13 9.93 -15.49
N LEU A 126 14.10 9.36 -16.13
CA LEU A 126 14.08 8.86 -17.50
C LEU A 126 13.27 9.77 -18.44
N SER A 127 12.92 10.99 -18.02
CA SER A 127 12.18 11.97 -18.85
C SER A 127 12.87 12.26 -20.19
N GLY A 128 14.20 12.33 -20.20
CA GLY A 128 15.00 12.52 -21.42
C GLY A 128 15.33 11.22 -22.19
N VAL A 129 14.85 10.05 -21.74
CA VAL A 129 15.21 8.74 -22.31
C VAL A 129 14.07 8.14 -23.13
N ASN A 130 14.16 8.32 -24.45
CA ASN A 130 13.16 7.77 -25.39
C ASN A 130 13.46 6.35 -25.88
N TYR A 131 14.63 5.79 -25.55
CA TYR A 131 15.03 4.47 -26.02
C TYR A 131 15.90 3.72 -25.01
N ILE A 132 15.51 2.49 -24.70
CA ILE A 132 16.27 1.53 -23.89
C ILE A 132 16.46 0.23 -24.69
N SER A 133 17.71 -0.24 -24.77
CA SER A 133 18.05 -1.55 -25.36
C SER A 133 18.25 -2.62 -24.28
N SER A 134 18.54 -3.86 -24.70
CA SER A 134 18.93 -4.93 -23.76
C SER A 134 20.17 -4.56 -22.92
N ALA A 135 21.04 -3.68 -23.43
CA ALA A 135 22.18 -3.16 -22.67
C ALA A 135 21.72 -2.24 -21.53
N GLY A 136 20.81 -1.30 -21.79
CA GLY A 136 20.22 -0.44 -20.75
C GLY A 136 19.46 -1.23 -19.70
N VAL A 137 18.70 -2.26 -20.09
CA VAL A 137 18.02 -3.15 -19.14
C VAL A 137 19.01 -3.87 -18.20
N ARG A 138 20.18 -4.27 -18.69
CA ARG A 138 21.23 -4.87 -17.84
C ARG A 138 21.79 -3.86 -16.83
N VAL A 139 21.91 -2.59 -17.21
CA VAL A 139 22.34 -1.53 -16.28
C VAL A 139 21.31 -1.32 -15.18
N LEU A 140 20.02 -1.31 -15.50
CA LEU A 140 18.96 -1.27 -14.48
C LEU A 140 19.02 -2.49 -13.54
N ALA A 141 19.21 -3.69 -14.08
CA ALA A 141 19.34 -4.90 -13.27
C ALA A 141 20.61 -4.89 -12.40
N HIS A 142 21.68 -4.24 -12.85
CA HIS A 142 22.86 -3.97 -12.03
C HIS A 142 22.54 -2.99 -10.90
N LEU A 143 21.93 -1.85 -11.23
CA LEU A 143 21.52 -0.84 -10.26
C LEU A 143 20.62 -1.42 -9.16
N HIS A 144 19.66 -2.29 -9.52
CA HIS A 144 18.81 -3.00 -8.56
C HIS A 144 19.63 -3.79 -7.55
N ARG A 145 20.60 -4.58 -8.02
CA ARG A 145 21.44 -5.42 -7.17
C ARG A 145 22.39 -4.58 -6.30
N THR A 146 22.89 -3.46 -6.84
CA THR A 146 23.79 -2.55 -6.11
C THR A 146 23.07 -1.84 -4.98
N CYS A 147 21.82 -1.42 -5.19
CA CYS A 147 21.11 -0.62 -4.20
C CYS A 147 20.36 -1.47 -3.17
N THR A 148 19.87 -2.66 -3.48
CA THR A 148 19.07 -3.48 -2.52
C THR A 148 19.84 -3.71 -1.21
N PRO A 149 19.28 -3.38 -0.02
CA PRO A 149 17.86 -3.08 0.28
C PRO A 149 17.46 -1.60 0.21
N SER A 150 18.35 -0.70 -0.22
CA SER A 150 18.09 0.73 -0.33
C SER A 150 16.95 1.07 -1.32
N PRO A 151 16.14 2.09 -1.04
CA PRO A 151 15.08 2.56 -1.92
C PRO A 151 15.58 2.94 -3.33
N LEU A 152 14.76 2.59 -4.33
CA LEU A 152 14.99 2.83 -5.76
C LEU A 152 13.69 3.29 -6.42
N PHE A 153 13.74 4.41 -7.15
CA PHE A 153 12.56 4.99 -7.79
C PHE A 153 12.82 5.45 -9.22
N LEU A 154 11.77 5.46 -10.04
CA LEU A 154 11.78 5.94 -11.42
C LEU A 154 10.96 7.23 -11.55
N VAL A 155 11.37 8.10 -12.46
CA VAL A 155 10.65 9.34 -12.80
C VAL A 155 10.56 9.47 -14.31
N GLY A 156 9.45 9.99 -14.83
CA GLY A 156 9.35 10.45 -16.23
C GLY A 156 9.53 9.36 -17.29
N VAL A 157 9.13 8.11 -17.02
CA VAL A 157 9.34 6.98 -17.93
C VAL A 157 8.53 7.14 -19.23
N GLN A 158 9.23 7.28 -20.36
CA GLN A 158 8.62 7.40 -21.69
C GLN A 158 7.95 6.10 -22.16
N ASP A 159 6.96 6.21 -23.07
CA ASP A 159 6.11 5.09 -23.52
C ASP A 159 6.88 3.85 -24.00
N TYR A 160 7.90 4.04 -24.84
CA TYR A 160 8.71 2.92 -25.34
C TYR A 160 9.48 2.26 -24.19
N CYS A 161 10.10 3.07 -23.34
CA CYS A 161 10.85 2.59 -22.17
C CYS A 161 9.93 1.83 -21.21
N MET A 162 8.71 2.32 -20.96
CA MET A 162 7.70 1.64 -20.16
C MET A 162 7.35 0.26 -20.72
N LYS A 163 7.15 0.14 -22.05
CA LYS A 163 6.93 -1.18 -22.68
C LYS A 163 8.10 -2.13 -22.45
N VAL A 164 9.34 -1.65 -22.55
CA VAL A 164 10.52 -2.48 -22.27
C VAL A 164 10.63 -2.87 -20.79
N LEU A 165 10.34 -1.96 -19.85
CA LEU A 165 10.32 -2.25 -18.41
C LEU A 165 9.20 -3.23 -18.02
N LYS A 166 8.08 -3.21 -18.75
CA LYS A 166 7.00 -4.20 -18.61
C LYS A 166 7.47 -5.60 -18.99
N ILE A 167 8.18 -5.73 -20.10
CA ILE A 167 8.76 -7.00 -20.57
C ILE A 167 9.86 -7.50 -19.62
N SER A 168 10.71 -6.61 -19.08
CA SER A 168 11.79 -7.00 -18.17
C SER A 168 11.35 -7.27 -16.73
N GLY A 169 10.14 -6.85 -16.35
CA GLY A 169 9.59 -6.99 -15.00
C GLY A 169 10.04 -5.91 -14.00
N ILE A 170 10.93 -4.99 -14.38
CA ILE A 170 11.49 -3.95 -13.49
C ILE A 170 10.42 -2.98 -12.97
N HIS A 171 9.42 -2.67 -13.79
CA HIS A 171 8.29 -1.81 -13.38
C HIS A 171 7.51 -2.35 -12.15
N LYS A 172 7.67 -3.62 -11.78
CA LYS A 172 7.01 -4.21 -10.62
C LYS A 172 7.75 -3.94 -9.32
N THR A 173 9.04 -3.65 -9.37
CA THR A 173 9.90 -3.51 -8.19
C THR A 173 10.24 -2.06 -7.89
N TRP A 174 10.27 -1.18 -8.90
CA TRP A 174 10.62 0.23 -8.73
C TRP A 174 9.37 1.10 -8.89
N PRO A 175 8.91 1.78 -7.82
CA PRO A 175 7.81 2.73 -7.93
C PRO A 175 8.18 3.86 -8.91
N ILE A 176 7.16 4.35 -9.63
CA ILE A 176 7.30 5.35 -10.69
C ILE A 176 6.51 6.58 -10.29
N TYR A 177 7.18 7.73 -10.23
CA TYR A 177 6.56 9.01 -9.89
C TYR A 177 6.53 9.95 -11.08
N SER A 178 5.63 10.93 -10.99
CA SER A 178 5.42 11.95 -12.00
C SER A 178 6.56 12.96 -12.02
N THR A 179 7.11 13.31 -10.86
CA THR A 179 8.14 14.34 -10.71
C THR A 179 9.35 13.88 -9.91
N ALA A 180 10.52 14.45 -10.20
CA ALA A 180 11.75 14.17 -9.45
C ALA A 180 11.68 14.68 -8.00
N ALA A 181 11.00 15.80 -7.75
CA ALA A 181 10.85 16.37 -6.42
C ALA A 181 10.10 15.42 -5.47
N GLU A 182 8.97 14.88 -5.93
CA GLU A 182 8.17 13.89 -5.19
C GLU A 182 8.99 12.61 -4.90
N ALA A 183 9.63 12.05 -5.93
CA ALA A 183 10.43 10.83 -5.77
C ALA A 183 11.60 11.01 -4.79
N VAL A 184 12.27 12.17 -4.81
CA VAL A 184 13.38 12.49 -3.91
C VAL A 184 12.88 12.64 -2.47
N ALA A 185 11.74 13.30 -2.24
CA ALA A 185 11.16 13.44 -0.91
C ALA A 185 10.83 12.07 -0.30
N ILE A 186 10.11 11.22 -1.04
CA ILE A 186 9.80 9.85 -0.59
C ILE A 186 11.08 9.02 -0.37
N CYS A 187 12.10 9.22 -1.21
CA CYS A 187 13.37 8.53 -1.03
C CYS A 187 14.08 8.92 0.26
N GLN A 188 14.14 10.21 0.59
CA GLN A 188 14.75 10.68 1.82
C GLN A 188 13.99 10.17 3.05
N GLN A 189 12.66 10.16 2.99
CA GLN A 189 11.82 9.56 4.03
C GLN A 189 12.17 8.09 4.26
N LYS A 190 12.16 7.24 3.22
CA LYS A 190 12.51 5.82 3.35
C LYS A 190 13.94 5.58 3.84
N ILE A 191 14.88 6.45 3.48
CA ILE A 191 16.25 6.39 4.00
C ILE A 191 16.25 6.64 5.51
N SER A 192 15.59 7.70 5.96
CA SER A 192 15.51 8.02 7.40
C SER A 192 14.87 6.87 8.19
N GLU A 193 13.82 6.26 7.66
CA GLU A 193 13.17 5.09 8.27
C GLU A 193 14.08 3.85 8.38
N ASN A 194 14.94 3.61 7.39
CA ASN A 194 15.84 2.46 7.37
C ASN A 194 17.11 2.68 8.20
N THR A 195 17.47 3.94 8.47
CA THR A 195 18.73 4.31 9.12
C THR A 195 18.52 4.84 10.55
N ALA A 196 17.26 5.03 10.97
CA ALA A 196 16.92 5.41 12.34
C ALA A 196 17.53 4.39 13.33
N PRO A 197 18.33 4.83 14.32
CA PRO A 197 18.77 3.97 15.41
C PRO A 197 17.55 3.29 16.04
N ASP A 198 17.68 2.03 16.47
CA ASP A 198 16.63 1.37 17.25
C ASP A 198 16.49 2.08 18.61
N VAL A 199 15.68 3.13 18.63
CA VAL A 199 15.33 3.92 19.81
C VAL A 199 14.23 3.23 20.62
N TRP A 200 13.85 1.99 20.27
CA TRP A 200 12.75 1.28 20.91
C TRP A 200 12.84 1.34 22.42
N ASP A 201 14.01 1.03 22.98
CA ASP A 201 14.24 0.95 24.42
C ASP A 201 14.26 2.33 25.11
N THR A 202 14.33 3.44 24.37
CA THR A 202 14.27 4.81 24.91
C THR A 202 12.90 5.48 24.73
N LEU A 203 11.99 4.89 23.95
CA LEU A 203 10.64 5.40 23.76
C LEU A 203 9.88 5.43 25.10
N GLN A 204 9.09 6.50 25.28
CA GLN A 204 8.23 6.66 26.45
C GLN A 204 7.23 5.51 26.52
N THR A 205 7.02 4.97 27.72
CA THR A 205 5.97 3.99 28.01
C THR A 205 5.03 4.53 29.07
N ALA A 206 3.77 4.15 29.00
CA ALA A 206 2.79 4.40 30.05
C ALA A 206 1.94 3.15 30.30
N ASP A 207 1.67 2.87 31.57
CA ASP A 207 0.70 1.85 31.97
C ASP A 207 -0.71 2.47 31.94
N LEU A 208 -1.63 1.77 31.29
CA LEU A 208 -3.05 2.07 31.24
C LEU A 208 -3.81 1.04 32.10
N PRO A 209 -5.03 1.33 32.57
CA PRO A 209 -5.84 0.33 33.27
C PRO A 209 -6.05 -0.96 32.45
N CYS A 210 -6.13 -0.84 31.13
CA CYS A 210 -6.38 -1.93 30.20
C CYS A 210 -5.13 -2.58 29.58
N GLY A 211 -3.93 -2.08 29.87
CA GLY A 211 -2.73 -2.55 29.19
C GLY A 211 -1.55 -1.59 29.31
N ARG A 212 -0.65 -1.62 28.34
CA ARG A 212 0.51 -0.73 28.27
C ARG A 212 0.60 -0.12 26.89
N ILE A 213 1.03 1.13 26.83
CA ILE A 213 1.40 1.80 25.59
C ILE A 213 2.89 2.13 25.58
N ARG A 214 3.47 2.05 24.37
CA ARG A 214 4.74 2.68 24.02
C ARG A 214 4.46 3.76 22.99
N VAL A 215 5.03 4.95 23.17
CA VAL A 215 4.73 6.13 22.37
C VAL A 215 5.89 6.42 21.43
N VAL A 216 5.61 6.39 20.12
CA VAL A 216 6.47 6.94 19.08
C VAL A 216 5.94 8.35 18.76
N PRO A 217 6.74 9.41 19.00
CA PRO A 217 6.31 10.78 18.68
C PRO A 217 6.03 10.94 17.18
N GLY A 218 4.94 11.65 16.85
CA GLY A 218 4.58 12.04 15.49
C GLY A 218 4.66 13.56 15.30
N THR A 219 3.82 14.12 14.42
CA THR A 219 3.81 15.56 14.16
C THR A 219 3.23 16.37 15.33
N ALA A 220 3.68 17.63 15.47
CA ALA A 220 3.04 18.62 16.34
C ALA A 220 1.92 19.39 15.64
N ASP A 221 1.71 19.14 14.34
CA ASP A 221 0.69 19.83 13.55
C ASP A 221 -0.72 19.50 14.03
N ARG A 222 -1.64 20.43 13.76
CA ARG A 222 -3.05 20.28 14.12
C ARG A 222 -3.73 19.33 13.15
N CYS A 223 -4.49 18.40 13.70
CA CYS A 223 -5.37 17.52 12.93
C CYS A 223 -6.80 18.00 13.01
N SER A 224 -7.58 17.76 11.96
CA SER A 224 -9.01 18.09 11.92
C SER A 224 -9.83 16.88 11.49
N ALA A 225 -11.08 16.82 11.93
CA ALA A 225 -12.07 15.89 11.40
C ALA A 225 -12.91 16.60 10.33
N ARG A 226 -12.69 16.27 9.06
CA ARG A 226 -13.47 16.81 7.94
C ARG A 226 -14.73 15.99 7.74
N VAL A 227 -15.87 16.67 7.69
CA VAL A 227 -17.20 16.06 7.71
C VAL A 227 -17.95 16.37 6.43
N LEU A 228 -18.16 15.34 5.62
CA LEU A 228 -19.03 15.39 4.45
C LEU A 228 -20.43 14.92 4.84
N GLY A 229 -21.46 15.66 4.43
CA GLY A 229 -22.86 15.27 4.66
C GLY A 229 -23.27 15.34 6.14
N ARG A 230 -24.30 14.55 6.49
CA ARG A 230 -24.84 14.47 7.85
C ARG A 230 -25.24 13.03 8.16
N ILE A 231 -24.80 12.50 9.30
CA ILE A 231 -25.21 11.16 9.74
C ILE A 231 -26.74 11.02 9.82
N ASN A 232 -27.47 12.09 10.19
CA ASN A 232 -28.93 12.04 10.23
C ASN A 232 -29.57 11.76 8.87
N ASN A 233 -28.96 12.20 7.75
CA ASN A 233 -29.50 11.86 6.43
C ASN A 233 -29.42 10.35 6.16
N VAL A 234 -28.36 9.70 6.67
CA VAL A 234 -28.20 8.24 6.67
C VAL A 234 -29.25 7.60 7.58
N LEU A 235 -29.37 8.06 8.83
CA LEU A 235 -30.27 7.47 9.83
C LEU A 235 -31.76 7.64 9.49
N ASP A 236 -32.13 8.75 8.85
CA ASP A 236 -33.49 9.03 8.40
C ASP A 236 -33.78 8.43 7.01
N SER A 237 -32.78 7.81 6.37
CA SER A 237 -32.83 7.28 4.99
C SER A 237 -33.38 8.32 4.01
N THR A 238 -32.75 9.49 3.96
CA THR A 238 -33.19 10.65 3.14
C THR A 238 -32.19 11.03 2.06
N ILE A 239 -31.16 10.22 1.85
CA ILE A 239 -30.11 10.49 0.86
C ILE A 239 -30.71 10.47 -0.55
N THR A 240 -30.39 11.50 -1.31
CA THR A 240 -30.74 11.65 -2.71
C THR A 240 -29.49 11.66 -3.58
N ARG A 241 -29.69 11.55 -4.89
CA ARG A 241 -28.61 11.65 -5.88
C ARG A 241 -27.83 12.98 -5.79
N ALA A 242 -28.47 14.05 -5.33
CA ALA A 242 -27.84 15.37 -5.18
C ALA A 242 -26.88 15.44 -3.98
N ASP A 243 -26.99 14.52 -3.02
CA ASP A 243 -26.14 14.47 -1.83
C ASP A 243 -24.81 13.77 -2.10
N ILE A 244 -24.68 13.07 -3.23
CA ILE A 244 -23.47 12.30 -3.57
C ILE A 244 -22.34 13.25 -3.99
N LYS A 245 -21.19 13.11 -3.34
CA LYS A 245 -19.91 13.70 -3.75
C LYS A 245 -18.93 12.64 -4.18
N SER A 246 -18.03 13.02 -5.08
CA SER A 246 -16.98 12.15 -5.58
C SER A 246 -15.62 12.63 -5.08
N LYS A 247 -14.86 11.75 -4.44
CA LYS A 247 -13.55 12.03 -3.84
C LYS A 247 -12.46 11.15 -4.45
N ARG A 248 -11.23 11.67 -4.49
CA ARG A 248 -10.03 10.89 -4.80
C ARG A 248 -9.58 10.08 -3.58
N PHE A 249 -8.79 9.04 -3.80
CA PHE A 249 -8.31 8.21 -2.69
C PHE A 249 -7.32 8.97 -1.80
N SER A 250 -6.52 9.87 -2.38
CA SER A 250 -5.61 10.73 -1.63
C SER A 250 -6.32 11.72 -0.69
N GLU A 251 -7.56 12.11 -1.01
CA GLU A 251 -8.37 13.03 -0.20
C GLU A 251 -9.06 12.32 0.99
N THR A 252 -8.94 10.99 1.06
CA THR A 252 -9.60 10.15 2.07
C THR A 252 -8.64 9.06 2.56
N GLU A 253 -7.39 9.36 2.86
CA GLU A 253 -6.43 8.30 3.23
C GLU A 253 -6.87 7.51 4.50
N TYR A 254 -7.44 8.23 5.47
CA TYR A 254 -8.05 7.69 6.68
C TYR A 254 -9.45 8.27 6.86
N SER A 255 -10.47 7.50 6.51
CA SER A 255 -11.86 7.93 6.66
C SER A 255 -12.79 6.75 6.95
N LEU A 256 -13.98 7.09 7.41
CA LEU A 256 -15.10 6.16 7.58
C LEU A 256 -16.38 6.83 7.08
N GLY A 257 -17.39 6.05 6.74
CA GLY A 257 -18.68 6.60 6.35
C GLY A 257 -19.55 5.63 5.57
N LEU A 258 -20.34 6.18 4.66
CA LEU A 258 -21.20 5.43 3.76
C LEU A 258 -20.84 5.80 2.31
N GLY A 259 -20.80 4.83 1.41
CA GLY A 259 -20.52 5.11 0.00
C GLY A 259 -20.46 3.86 -0.84
N GLY A 260 -19.82 3.99 -1.99
CA GLY A 260 -19.53 2.89 -2.90
C GLY A 260 -18.61 3.30 -4.05
N LEU A 261 -18.26 2.31 -4.87
CA LEU A 261 -17.48 2.48 -6.10
C LEU A 261 -18.34 2.13 -7.31
N GLY A 262 -18.16 2.86 -8.41
CA GLY A 262 -18.81 2.57 -9.69
C GLY A 262 -18.39 3.55 -10.76
N GLY A 263 -18.63 3.21 -12.03
CA GLY A 263 -18.32 4.11 -13.15
C GLY A 263 -19.42 5.14 -13.38
N ASN A 264 -20.63 4.87 -12.92
CA ASN A 264 -21.76 5.78 -12.97
C ASN A 264 -22.66 5.57 -11.73
N MET A 265 -23.58 6.51 -11.51
CA MET A 265 -24.40 6.57 -10.31
C MET A 265 -25.29 5.33 -10.08
N ASP A 266 -25.79 4.70 -11.15
CA ASP A 266 -26.68 3.54 -11.00
C ASP A 266 -25.93 2.27 -10.58
N ASP A 267 -24.61 2.23 -10.77
CA ASP A 267 -23.77 1.10 -10.36
C ASP A 267 -23.72 0.94 -8.84
N TYR A 268 -23.79 2.05 -8.09
CA TYR A 268 -23.58 2.06 -6.64
C TYR A 268 -24.72 2.65 -5.82
N PHE A 269 -25.52 3.60 -6.34
CA PHE A 269 -26.46 4.38 -5.51
C PHE A 269 -27.48 3.51 -4.76
N GLY A 270 -28.04 2.50 -5.44
CA GLY A 270 -29.02 1.59 -4.85
C GLY A 270 -28.44 0.57 -3.85
N ILE A 271 -27.12 0.39 -3.86
CA ILE A 271 -26.41 -0.62 -3.05
C ILE A 271 -25.32 -0.02 -2.14
N MET A 272 -25.26 1.32 -1.98
CA MET A 272 -24.33 1.98 -1.06
C MET A 272 -24.40 1.33 0.31
N GLY A 273 -23.25 1.25 0.97
CA GLY A 273 -23.14 0.68 2.30
C GLY A 273 -22.00 1.30 3.08
N GLU A 274 -21.70 0.72 4.24
CA GLU A 274 -20.65 1.23 5.11
C GLU A 274 -19.29 1.07 4.45
N MET A 275 -18.43 2.08 4.60
CA MET A 275 -17.11 2.12 3.98
C MET A 275 -16.04 2.59 4.96
N ILE A 276 -14.82 2.14 4.72
CA ILE A 276 -13.60 2.58 5.39
C ILE A 276 -12.55 2.84 4.34
N THR A 277 -11.75 3.87 4.56
CA THR A 277 -10.49 4.05 3.86
C THR A 277 -9.34 4.02 4.86
N VAL A 278 -8.31 3.25 4.51
CA VAL A 278 -7.14 3.04 5.38
C VAL A 278 -5.91 2.75 4.53
N GLY A 279 -4.86 3.58 4.68
CA GLY A 279 -3.61 3.48 3.92
C GLY A 279 -3.83 3.48 2.41
N GLY A 280 -4.70 4.37 1.94
CA GLY A 280 -5.06 4.53 0.52
C GLY A 280 -5.92 3.40 -0.05
N THR A 281 -6.27 2.36 0.71
CA THR A 281 -7.23 1.34 0.28
C THR A 281 -8.63 1.74 0.73
N MET A 282 -9.59 1.71 -0.19
CA MET A 282 -11.01 1.79 0.15
C MET A 282 -11.59 0.38 0.24
N VAL A 283 -12.35 0.12 1.29
CA VAL A 283 -13.14 -1.09 1.47
C VAL A 283 -14.56 -0.65 1.82
N TRP A 284 -15.55 -1.26 1.19
CA TRP A 284 -16.96 -1.03 1.52
C TRP A 284 -17.72 -2.33 1.54
N LEU A 285 -18.82 -2.35 2.27
CA LEU A 285 -19.74 -3.46 2.35
C LEU A 285 -21.03 -3.08 1.61
N PRO A 286 -21.21 -3.52 0.35
CA PRO A 286 -22.42 -3.21 -0.42
C PRO A 286 -23.67 -3.80 0.23
N THR A 287 -24.81 -3.14 0.01
CA THR A 287 -26.13 -3.60 0.46
C THR A 287 -26.84 -4.48 -0.58
N ASP A 288 -26.06 -5.26 -1.32
CA ASP A 288 -26.51 -6.11 -2.44
C ASP A 288 -27.05 -7.49 -1.97
N GLY A 289 -26.95 -7.77 -0.67
CA GLY A 289 -27.43 -9.00 -0.03
C GLY A 289 -26.40 -10.13 0.02
N ASN A 290 -25.15 -9.93 -0.43
CA ASN A 290 -24.10 -10.95 -0.41
C ASN A 290 -23.23 -10.94 0.85
N ASP A 291 -23.35 -9.92 1.71
CA ASP A 291 -22.55 -9.73 2.94
C ASP A 291 -21.04 -9.95 2.70
N THR A 292 -20.53 -9.43 1.59
CA THR A 292 -19.12 -9.58 1.18
C THR A 292 -18.55 -8.20 0.87
N PRO A 293 -17.42 -7.80 1.48
CA PRO A 293 -16.85 -6.50 1.21
C PRO A 293 -16.16 -6.46 -0.17
N ASP A 294 -16.34 -5.33 -0.84
CA ASP A 294 -15.58 -4.95 -2.03
C ASP A 294 -14.43 -4.03 -1.62
N PHE A 295 -13.30 -4.13 -2.33
CA PHE A 295 -12.15 -3.27 -2.04
C PHE A 295 -11.38 -2.87 -3.28
N LEU A 296 -10.74 -1.70 -3.19
CA LEU A 296 -9.82 -1.21 -4.20
C LEU A 296 -8.60 -0.58 -3.53
N THR A 297 -7.42 -1.11 -3.87
CA THR A 297 -6.12 -0.52 -3.52
C THR A 297 -5.51 0.11 -4.77
N PRO A 298 -5.69 1.43 -4.98
CA PRO A 298 -5.08 2.14 -6.10
C PRO A 298 -3.55 2.05 -5.99
N ARG A 299 -2.89 1.78 -7.12
CA ARG A 299 -1.42 1.86 -7.22
C ARG A 299 -0.95 3.31 -7.40
N ASN A 300 -1.78 4.11 -8.08
CA ASN A 300 -1.63 5.54 -8.30
C ASN A 300 -3.02 6.17 -8.15
N ASP A 301 -3.10 7.41 -7.69
CA ASP A 301 -4.35 8.19 -7.56
C ASP A 301 -4.78 8.78 -8.93
N GLY A 302 -4.92 7.91 -9.93
CA GLY A 302 -5.35 8.29 -11.27
C GLY A 302 -6.78 8.86 -11.30
N GLU A 303 -7.11 9.64 -12.32
CA GLU A 303 -8.41 10.34 -12.40
C GLU A 303 -9.62 9.44 -12.68
N ASP A 304 -9.40 8.15 -12.93
CA ASP A 304 -10.43 7.28 -13.53
C ASP A 304 -11.35 6.60 -12.50
N VAL A 305 -10.98 6.54 -11.21
CA VAL A 305 -11.81 5.88 -10.18
C VAL A 305 -11.93 6.77 -8.95
N LEU A 306 -13.16 7.10 -8.59
CA LEU A 306 -13.49 7.97 -7.47
C LEU A 306 -14.30 7.19 -6.42
N ILE A 307 -14.21 7.64 -5.18
CA ILE A 307 -15.04 7.20 -4.07
C ILE A 307 -16.30 8.06 -4.09
N HIS A 308 -17.46 7.43 -4.19
CA HIS A 308 -18.74 8.13 -4.19
C HIS A 308 -19.40 8.01 -2.83
N THR A 309 -19.62 9.14 -2.17
CA THR A 309 -20.10 9.15 -0.79
C THR A 309 -21.06 10.32 -0.53
N PRO A 310 -22.20 10.08 0.14
CA PRO A 310 -23.04 11.14 0.71
C PRO A 310 -22.63 11.52 2.14
N PHE A 311 -21.80 10.70 2.80
CA PHE A 311 -21.40 10.90 4.19
C PHE A 311 -20.04 10.26 4.47
N SER A 312 -19.10 11.07 4.95
CA SER A 312 -17.80 10.59 5.42
C SER A 312 -17.25 11.48 6.52
N VAL A 313 -16.52 10.89 7.45
CA VAL A 313 -15.64 11.58 8.39
C VAL A 313 -14.20 11.24 8.02
N THR A 314 -13.47 12.24 7.53
CA THR A 314 -12.08 12.11 7.09
C THR A 314 -11.15 12.72 8.13
N MET A 315 -10.10 11.99 8.49
CA MET A 315 -9.03 12.48 9.34
C MET A 315 -8.04 13.24 8.46
N ALA A 316 -7.97 14.56 8.61
CA ALA A 316 -7.03 15.38 7.87
C ALA A 316 -5.86 15.80 8.77
N GLY A 317 -4.64 15.53 8.29
CA GLY A 317 -3.38 15.73 9.01
C GLY A 317 -2.64 14.43 9.26
N GLU A 318 -1.38 14.52 9.67
CA GLU A 318 -0.57 13.35 10.05
C GLU A 318 -0.82 12.96 11.52
N PHE A 319 -0.46 11.75 11.92
CA PHE A 319 -0.62 11.32 13.31
C PHE A 319 0.26 12.11 14.27
N ASN A 320 -0.33 12.60 15.37
CA ASN A 320 0.43 13.27 16.43
C ASN A 320 1.34 12.30 17.19
N MET A 321 0.98 11.02 17.20
CA MET A 321 1.79 9.95 17.78
C MET A 321 1.36 8.59 17.23
N THR A 322 2.29 7.64 17.22
CA THR A 322 1.96 6.22 17.06
C THR A 322 2.10 5.52 18.41
N LEU A 323 1.06 4.82 18.83
CA LEU A 323 1.02 4.02 20.04
C LEU A 323 1.18 2.55 19.70
N ILE A 324 2.11 1.87 20.35
CA ILE A 324 2.16 0.41 20.39
C ILE A 324 1.45 -0.01 21.66
N PHE A 325 0.25 -0.56 21.51
CA PHE A 325 -0.59 -1.01 22.61
C PHE A 325 -0.50 -2.52 22.79
N ASP A 326 -0.32 -2.96 24.03
CA ASP A 326 -0.41 -4.35 24.46
C ASP A 326 -1.45 -4.46 25.59
N SER A 327 -2.49 -5.26 25.38
CA SER A 327 -3.54 -5.52 26.38
C SER A 327 -3.00 -6.35 27.54
N ASN A 328 -3.46 -6.06 28.76
CA ASN A 328 -3.20 -6.92 29.92
C ASN A 328 -4.19 -8.10 30.05
N GLN A 329 -5.21 -8.16 29.19
CA GLN A 329 -6.21 -9.23 29.14
C GLN A 329 -5.87 -10.26 28.04
N PRO A 330 -5.99 -11.57 28.30
CA PRO A 330 -5.69 -12.62 27.32
C PRO A 330 -6.51 -12.55 26.03
N ARG A 331 -7.79 -12.14 26.13
CA ARG A 331 -8.68 -11.95 24.97
C ARG A 331 -8.71 -10.50 24.46
N GLY A 332 -7.82 -9.65 24.93
CA GLY A 332 -7.80 -8.24 24.59
C GLY A 332 -8.72 -7.39 25.45
N THR A 333 -8.58 -6.07 25.31
CA THR A 333 -9.44 -5.09 25.96
C THR A 333 -10.49 -4.57 24.99
N THR A 334 -11.66 -4.17 25.47
CA THR A 334 -12.73 -3.66 24.60
C THR A 334 -12.36 -2.30 24.01
N MET A 335 -12.95 -1.95 22.86
CA MET A 335 -12.78 -0.64 22.23
C MET A 335 -13.10 0.49 23.21
N SER A 336 -14.25 0.42 23.90
CA SER A 336 -14.60 1.44 24.91
C SER A 336 -13.56 1.55 26.02
N ALA A 337 -13.04 0.43 26.54
CA ALA A 337 -12.04 0.46 27.59
C ALA A 337 -10.71 1.08 27.10
N LEU A 338 -10.30 0.78 25.87
CA LEU A 338 -9.13 1.39 25.25
C LEU A 338 -9.31 2.90 25.06
N TYR A 339 -10.40 3.34 24.43
CA TYR A 339 -10.69 4.76 24.23
C TYR A 339 -10.76 5.52 25.56
N ARG A 340 -11.46 5.00 26.58
CA ARG A 340 -11.50 5.62 27.92
C ARG A 340 -10.11 5.76 28.53
N ALA A 341 -9.29 4.72 28.46
CA ALA A 341 -7.93 4.75 28.99
C ALA A 341 -7.05 5.76 28.23
N LEU A 342 -7.20 5.87 26.91
CA LEU A 342 -6.50 6.86 26.10
C LEU A 342 -6.98 8.28 26.45
N PHE A 343 -8.28 8.52 26.59
CA PHE A 343 -8.81 9.82 27.03
C PHE A 343 -8.26 10.23 28.40
N ASP A 344 -8.25 9.31 29.37
CA ASP A 344 -7.71 9.58 30.72
C ASP A 344 -6.22 9.92 30.66
N TRP A 345 -5.45 9.17 29.88
CA TRP A 345 -4.03 9.42 29.69
C TRP A 345 -3.76 10.75 28.96
N LEU A 346 -4.49 11.05 27.89
CA LEU A 346 -4.37 12.29 27.14
C LEU A 346 -4.73 13.51 27.99
N ARG A 347 -5.81 13.46 28.77
CA ARG A 347 -6.16 14.55 29.72
C ARG A 347 -5.04 14.84 30.72
N ALA A 348 -4.34 13.80 31.17
CA ALA A 348 -3.25 13.94 32.14
C ALA A 348 -1.93 14.42 31.52
N THR A 349 -1.70 14.17 30.23
CA THR A 349 -0.37 14.32 29.60
C THR A 349 -0.31 15.32 28.46
N ARG A 350 -1.46 15.71 27.88
CA ARG A 350 -1.57 16.55 26.69
C ARG A 350 -2.42 17.79 26.98
N PRO A 351 -1.80 18.96 27.25
CA PRO A 351 -2.53 20.22 27.46
C PRO A 351 -3.33 20.69 26.25
N ASP A 352 -2.99 20.18 25.06
CA ASP A 352 -3.65 20.43 23.79
C ASP A 352 -4.82 19.48 23.49
N PHE A 353 -5.07 18.47 24.35
CA PHE A 353 -6.22 17.60 24.20
C PHE A 353 -7.52 18.34 24.54
N ARG A 354 -8.47 18.36 23.60
CA ARG A 354 -9.75 19.07 23.71
C ARG A 354 -10.96 18.14 23.78
N GLY A 355 -10.77 16.89 24.21
CA GLY A 355 -11.88 15.94 24.36
C GLY A 355 -12.25 15.14 23.11
N ALA A 356 -11.54 15.29 21.99
CA ALA A 356 -11.75 14.47 20.79
C ALA A 356 -10.43 13.92 20.24
N LEU A 357 -10.48 12.67 19.77
CA LEU A 357 -9.35 12.04 19.08
C LEU A 357 -9.83 11.25 17.87
N ALA A 358 -8.93 11.13 16.91
CA ALA A 358 -9.01 10.21 15.79
C ALA A 358 -7.92 9.16 15.96
N LEU A 359 -8.23 7.91 15.63
CA LEU A 359 -7.23 6.87 15.46
C LEU A 359 -7.44 6.06 14.18
N SER A 360 -6.31 5.57 13.67
CA SER A 360 -6.28 4.42 12.77
C SER A 360 -5.34 3.37 13.34
N ALA A 361 -5.65 2.10 13.12
CA ALA A 361 -4.89 1.03 13.74
C ALA A 361 -4.74 -0.20 12.85
N CYS A 362 -3.61 -0.89 12.98
CA CYS A 362 -3.46 -2.29 12.63
C CYS A 362 -3.44 -3.08 13.94
N ALA A 363 -4.46 -3.93 14.14
CA ALA A 363 -4.71 -4.59 15.42
C ALA A 363 -4.80 -6.11 15.28
N GLU A 364 -4.22 -6.83 16.24
CA GLU A 364 -4.57 -8.21 16.55
C GLU A 364 -5.84 -8.20 17.41
N MET A 365 -6.97 -8.61 16.81
CA MET A 365 -8.29 -8.59 17.43
C MET A 365 -8.57 -9.91 18.16
N GLY A 366 -9.13 -9.82 19.37
CA GLY A 366 -9.52 -10.99 20.16
C GLY A 366 -10.87 -11.54 19.72
N ASP A 367 -11.94 -10.85 20.11
CA ASP A 367 -13.33 -11.12 19.76
C ASP A 367 -13.88 -9.89 19.01
N VAL A 368 -14.43 -10.08 17.82
CA VAL A 368 -14.97 -9.01 16.95
C VAL A 368 -16.49 -9.06 16.97
N TYR A 369 -17.10 -7.89 17.21
CA TYR A 369 -18.52 -7.64 17.14
C TYR A 369 -18.75 -6.40 16.27
N GLY A 370 -19.80 -6.43 15.45
CA GLY A 370 -20.17 -5.25 14.69
C GLY A 370 -21.59 -5.32 14.16
N ALA A 371 -21.86 -4.36 13.28
CA ALA A 371 -23.05 -4.32 12.46
C ALA A 371 -22.69 -4.01 11.01
N GLY A 372 -23.64 -4.30 10.13
CA GLY A 372 -23.65 -3.87 8.74
C GLY A 372 -25.06 -3.41 8.37
N VAL A 373 -25.16 -2.31 7.62
CA VAL A 373 -26.42 -1.90 6.99
C VAL A 373 -26.84 -2.92 5.94
N LEU A 374 -28.13 -3.24 5.88
CA LEU A 374 -28.69 -4.21 4.92
C LEU A 374 -29.31 -3.55 3.68
N ARG A 375 -29.47 -2.23 3.70
CA ARG A 375 -30.11 -1.45 2.63
C ARG A 375 -29.42 -0.11 2.49
N SER A 376 -29.23 0.33 1.26
CA SER A 376 -28.75 1.68 0.98
C SER A 376 -29.71 2.71 1.58
N PRO A 377 -29.27 3.64 2.44
CA PRO A 377 -30.11 4.61 3.16
C PRO A 377 -30.55 5.78 2.26
N VAL A 378 -31.06 5.47 1.08
CA VAL A 378 -31.59 6.41 0.10
C VAL A 378 -33.08 6.68 0.34
N LEU A 379 -33.57 7.79 -0.18
CA LEU A 379 -34.96 8.23 -0.01
C LEU A 379 -35.98 7.15 -0.44
N GLU A 380 -35.67 6.37 -1.48
CA GLU A 380 -36.50 5.28 -1.99
C GLU A 380 -36.69 4.14 -0.98
N ASN A 381 -35.70 3.94 -0.09
CA ASN A 381 -35.73 2.89 0.92
C ASN A 381 -36.33 3.35 2.25
N LYS A 382 -36.70 4.64 2.39
CA LYS A 382 -37.13 5.24 3.65
C LYS A 382 -38.18 4.38 4.39
N PRO A 383 -38.01 4.14 5.71
CA PRO A 383 -38.99 3.36 6.48
C PRO A 383 -40.41 3.94 6.39
N GLN A 384 -41.39 3.07 6.14
CA GLN A 384 -42.80 3.47 5.96
C GLN A 384 -43.42 4.12 7.21
N ASN A 385 -42.91 3.79 8.40
CA ASN A 385 -43.35 4.38 9.66
C ASN A 385 -42.78 5.79 9.91
N GLY A 386 -41.89 6.29 9.03
CA GLY A 386 -41.28 7.60 9.15
C GLY A 386 -40.25 7.74 10.28
N LEU A 387 -39.92 6.66 10.97
CA LEU A 387 -38.92 6.62 12.05
C LEU A 387 -37.53 6.27 11.50
N GLN A 388 -36.48 6.59 12.25
CA GLN A 388 -35.10 6.28 11.90
C GLN A 388 -34.86 4.78 11.68
N ILE A 389 -33.86 4.45 10.86
CA ILE A 389 -33.42 3.07 10.61
C ILE A 389 -32.93 2.39 11.90
N THR A 390 -32.44 3.19 12.86
CA THR A 390 -31.99 2.74 14.18
C THR A 390 -33.13 2.57 15.19
N HIS A 391 -34.36 2.98 14.87
CA HIS A 391 -35.50 2.78 15.77
C HIS A 391 -35.77 1.29 15.98
N GLN A 392 -36.18 0.88 17.19
CA GLN A 392 -36.37 -0.52 17.56
C GLN A 392 -37.29 -1.30 16.59
N SER A 393 -38.31 -0.65 16.03
CA SER A 393 -39.22 -1.27 15.05
C SER A 393 -38.61 -1.48 13.66
N ASN A 394 -37.50 -0.81 13.34
CA ASN A 394 -36.83 -0.85 12.04
C ASN A 394 -35.51 -1.62 12.10
N TYR A 395 -34.84 -1.63 13.25
CA TYR A 395 -33.46 -2.07 13.43
C TYR A 395 -33.13 -3.41 12.77
N SER A 396 -33.89 -4.48 13.07
CA SER A 396 -33.64 -5.83 12.53
C SER A 396 -33.87 -5.98 11.03
N SER A 397 -34.58 -5.04 10.39
CA SER A 397 -34.79 -5.03 8.94
C SER A 397 -33.77 -4.17 8.18
N TRP A 398 -32.97 -3.40 8.92
CA TRP A 398 -31.99 -2.45 8.42
C TRP A 398 -30.55 -2.79 8.76
N PHE A 399 -30.33 -3.56 9.83
CA PHE A 399 -29.01 -3.95 10.29
C PHE A 399 -28.94 -5.45 10.50
N GLU A 400 -27.85 -6.05 10.05
CA GLU A 400 -27.30 -7.25 10.66
C GLU A 400 -26.37 -6.82 11.79
N TYR A 401 -26.40 -7.54 12.91
CA TYR A 401 -25.57 -7.23 14.07
C TYR A 401 -25.24 -8.48 14.88
N ASP A 402 -24.14 -8.39 15.60
CA ASP A 402 -23.57 -9.53 16.32
C ASP A 402 -24.00 -9.57 17.80
N GLU A 403 -24.68 -10.64 18.21
CA GLU A 403 -24.89 -10.98 19.63
C GLU A 403 -23.75 -11.83 20.20
N THR A 404 -23.06 -12.57 19.32
CA THR A 404 -21.88 -13.39 19.62
C THR A 404 -20.72 -12.96 18.73
N PRO A 405 -19.45 -13.17 19.12
CA PRO A 405 -18.32 -12.77 18.30
C PRO A 405 -18.43 -13.33 16.88
N ARG A 406 -18.38 -12.45 15.88
CA ARG A 406 -18.39 -12.83 14.45
C ARG A 406 -17.06 -13.43 14.04
N LEU A 407 -15.98 -12.75 14.38
CA LEU A 407 -14.61 -13.18 14.11
C LEU A 407 -13.84 -13.28 15.42
N THR A 408 -12.87 -14.18 15.47
CA THR A 408 -11.93 -14.27 16.59
C THR A 408 -10.51 -14.45 16.09
N ASN A 409 -9.55 -13.87 16.79
CA ASN A 409 -8.11 -13.97 16.48
C ASN A 409 -7.77 -13.54 15.04
N VAL A 410 -8.34 -12.43 14.58
CA VAL A 410 -8.11 -11.87 13.23
C VAL A 410 -7.20 -10.64 13.29
N THR A 411 -6.73 -10.18 12.14
CA THR A 411 -6.13 -8.85 12.03
C THR A 411 -7.19 -7.88 11.54
N GLY A 412 -7.31 -6.74 12.21
CA GLY A 412 -8.20 -5.65 11.83
C GLY A 412 -7.42 -4.41 11.42
N LEU A 413 -7.80 -3.78 10.30
CA LEU A 413 -7.48 -2.39 10.03
C LEU A 413 -8.67 -1.54 10.45
N ILE A 414 -8.44 -0.59 11.35
CA ILE A 414 -9.49 0.20 12.00
C ILE A 414 -9.24 1.67 11.68
N THR A 415 -10.31 2.41 11.41
CA THR A 415 -10.32 3.87 11.40
C THR A 415 -11.51 4.31 12.23
N GLY A 416 -11.29 5.21 13.19
CA GLY A 416 -12.33 5.61 14.11
C GLY A 416 -12.09 6.93 14.80
N ILE A 417 -13.17 7.59 15.17
CA ILE A 417 -13.16 8.86 15.89
C ILE A 417 -13.91 8.69 17.21
N GLY A 418 -13.41 9.35 18.25
CA GLY A 418 -13.96 9.27 19.60
C GLY A 418 -14.07 10.63 20.28
N LEU A 419 -15.15 10.82 21.04
CA LEU A 419 -15.35 11.95 21.95
C LEU A 419 -15.35 11.49 23.40
N ASP A 420 -14.64 12.21 24.26
CA ASP A 420 -14.74 12.08 25.71
C ASP A 420 -15.86 12.97 26.24
N LEU A 421 -17.02 12.38 26.54
CA LEU A 421 -18.17 13.12 27.08
C LEU A 421 -17.94 13.60 28.54
N ARG A 422 -16.82 13.20 29.15
CA ARG A 422 -16.38 13.69 30.47
C ARG A 422 -15.49 14.94 30.36
N HIS A 423 -15.21 15.41 29.15
CA HIS A 423 -14.48 16.65 28.88
C HIS A 423 -15.45 17.73 28.36
N SER A 424 -15.13 19.02 28.56
CA SER A 424 -15.90 20.08 27.88
C SER A 424 -15.66 20.01 26.37
N LEU A 425 -16.74 20.04 25.60
CA LEU A 425 -16.72 20.03 24.14
C LEU A 425 -17.13 21.39 23.54
N ASP A 426 -17.15 22.44 24.37
CA ASP A 426 -17.59 23.78 23.96
C ASP A 426 -16.62 24.44 22.95
N ASP A 427 -15.39 23.92 22.84
CA ASP A 427 -14.41 24.34 21.84
C ASP A 427 -14.77 23.86 20.41
N TYR A 428 -15.73 22.94 20.26
CA TYR A 428 -16.17 22.43 18.96
C TYR A 428 -17.50 22.99 18.52
N ASP A 429 -17.67 23.11 17.20
CA ASP A 429 -18.96 23.35 16.58
C ASP A 429 -19.90 22.17 16.83
N ARG A 430 -20.93 22.40 17.65
CA ARG A 430 -21.92 21.38 18.03
C ARG A 430 -22.69 20.83 16.83
N GLU A 431 -22.90 21.64 15.79
CA GLU A 431 -23.57 21.16 14.58
C GLU A 431 -22.68 20.15 13.86
N LEU A 432 -21.40 20.47 13.63
CA LEU A 432 -20.47 19.58 12.94
C LEU A 432 -20.19 18.29 13.73
N VAL A 433 -20.06 18.39 15.05
CA VAL A 433 -19.96 17.22 15.93
C VAL A 433 -21.22 16.35 15.80
N GLY A 434 -22.41 16.95 15.85
CA GLY A 434 -23.69 16.25 15.69
C GLY A 434 -23.89 15.61 14.31
N ARG A 435 -23.11 15.99 13.30
CA ARG A 435 -23.11 15.34 11.98
C ARG A 435 -22.30 14.05 11.94
N CYS A 436 -21.39 13.82 12.89
CA CYS A 436 -20.44 12.70 12.83
C CYS A 436 -20.88 11.48 13.64
N PHE A 437 -21.57 11.71 14.76
CA PHE A 437 -21.82 10.70 15.76
C PHE A 437 -23.31 10.40 15.89
N TYR A 438 -23.60 9.13 16.11
CA TYR A 438 -24.89 8.67 16.61
C TYR A 438 -24.64 7.59 17.66
N LEU A 439 -25.68 7.32 18.45
CA LEU A 439 -25.62 6.24 19.42
C LEU A 439 -26.18 4.99 18.76
N ASN A 440 -25.31 4.02 18.51
CA ASN A 440 -25.74 2.71 18.05
C ASN A 440 -26.57 2.06 19.18
N PRO A 441 -27.85 1.70 18.96
CA PRO A 441 -28.68 1.07 19.98
C PRO A 441 -28.12 -0.24 20.54
N ALA A 442 -27.25 -0.93 19.80
CA ALA A 442 -26.58 -2.15 20.25
C ALA A 442 -25.45 -1.89 21.27
N ASN A 443 -24.97 -0.65 21.41
CA ASN A 443 -24.00 -0.28 22.43
C ASN A 443 -24.70 -0.07 23.79
N THR A 444 -24.51 -0.98 24.74
CA THR A 444 -25.25 -1.03 26.03
C THR A 444 -24.50 -0.41 27.22
N GLY A 445 -23.46 0.39 26.97
CA GLY A 445 -22.53 0.91 28.00
C GLY A 445 -22.89 2.25 28.65
N SER A 446 -22.14 2.63 29.70
CA SER A 446 -22.18 3.98 30.26
C SER A 446 -21.70 4.99 29.22
N MET A 447 -22.54 5.99 28.90
CA MET A 447 -22.30 6.99 27.84
C MET A 447 -21.25 8.03 28.25
N THR A 448 -20.06 7.58 28.64
CA THR A 448 -18.92 8.46 28.95
C THR A 448 -18.13 8.85 27.71
N GLU A 449 -18.39 8.21 26.58
CA GLU A 449 -17.77 8.45 25.29
C GLU A 449 -18.78 8.23 24.16
N MET A 450 -18.49 8.85 23.00
CA MET A 450 -19.14 8.51 21.74
C MET A 450 -18.08 8.03 20.77
N LEU A 451 -18.26 6.84 20.21
CA LEU A 451 -17.30 6.21 19.32
C LEU A 451 -17.96 5.92 17.98
N HIS A 452 -17.22 6.12 16.90
CA HIS A 452 -17.61 5.73 15.55
C HIS A 452 -16.39 5.07 14.92
N ASN A 453 -16.42 3.74 14.78
CA ASN A 453 -15.29 2.96 14.30
C ASN A 453 -15.76 2.05 13.16
N HIS A 454 -15.07 2.10 12.04
CA HIS A 454 -15.20 1.09 11.00
C HIS A 454 -13.94 0.23 11.01
N ALA A 455 -14.09 -1.03 10.63
CA ALA A 455 -12.96 -1.95 10.55
C ALA A 455 -13.12 -2.92 9.39
N VAL A 456 -12.00 -3.26 8.76
CA VAL A 456 -11.89 -4.36 7.81
C VAL A 456 -10.97 -5.43 8.38
N PHE A 457 -11.30 -6.69 8.14
CA PHE A 457 -10.65 -7.84 8.75
C PHE A 457 -10.01 -8.76 7.71
N CYS A 458 -8.92 -9.40 8.11
CA CYS A 458 -8.25 -10.42 7.32
C CYS A 458 -7.76 -11.57 8.23
N PRO A 459 -7.29 -12.68 7.65
CA PRO A 459 -6.69 -13.75 8.43
C PRO A 459 -5.54 -13.22 9.28
N ARG A 460 -5.30 -13.86 10.43
CA ARG A 460 -4.33 -13.37 11.42
C ARG A 460 -2.95 -13.14 10.83
N ILE A 461 -2.49 -11.89 10.94
CA ILE A 461 -1.12 -11.45 10.69
C ILE A 461 -0.58 -10.96 12.02
N ARG A 462 0.48 -11.60 12.51
CA ARG A 462 1.12 -11.18 13.76
C ARG A 462 1.89 -9.90 13.53
N LEU A 463 1.68 -8.92 14.41
CA LEU A 463 2.48 -7.72 14.44
C LEU A 463 3.94 -8.08 14.81
N PRO A 464 4.93 -7.38 14.24
CA PRO A 464 6.32 -7.61 14.61
C PRO A 464 6.55 -7.32 16.10
N ALA A 465 7.64 -7.82 16.67
CA ALA A 465 7.94 -7.59 18.08
C ALA A 465 8.13 -6.09 18.39
N ARG A 466 8.76 -5.35 17.46
CA ARG A 466 9.08 -3.93 17.55
C ARG A 466 8.56 -3.18 16.32
N PRO A 467 7.24 -2.95 16.18
CA PRO A 467 6.70 -2.17 15.06
C PRO A 467 7.09 -0.69 15.21
N THR A 468 7.39 -0.03 14.11
CA THR A 468 7.88 1.37 14.14
C THR A 468 7.01 2.34 13.35
N SER A 469 6.10 1.86 12.50
CA SER A 469 5.22 2.71 11.69
C SER A 469 3.91 1.98 11.44
N LEU A 470 2.79 2.69 11.61
CA LEU A 470 1.46 2.16 11.29
C LEU A 470 1.35 1.91 9.78
N GLU A 471 1.85 2.83 8.97
CA GLU A 471 1.79 2.82 7.52
C GLU A 471 2.47 1.57 6.96
N LYS A 472 3.60 1.14 7.55
CA LYS A 472 4.26 -0.12 7.21
C LYS A 472 3.37 -1.33 7.50
N GLU A 473 2.72 -1.38 8.67
CA GLU A 473 1.85 -2.50 9.02
C GLU A 473 0.61 -2.54 8.12
N ILE A 474 -0.02 -1.39 7.84
CA ILE A 474 -1.14 -1.31 6.87
C ILE A 474 -0.69 -1.77 5.49
N ALA A 475 0.49 -1.33 5.02
CA ALA A 475 1.03 -1.75 3.73
C ALA A 475 1.28 -3.27 3.67
N GLU A 476 1.71 -3.91 4.76
CA GLU A 476 1.89 -5.35 4.81
C GLU A 476 0.56 -6.13 4.79
N VAL A 477 -0.48 -5.60 5.45
CA VAL A 477 -1.83 -6.19 5.41
C VAL A 477 -2.43 -6.07 3.99
N THR A 478 -2.43 -4.85 3.44
CA THR A 478 -3.00 -4.56 2.12
C THR A 478 -2.29 -5.29 0.98
N LYS A 479 -0.96 -5.47 1.04
CA LYS A 479 -0.19 -6.26 0.05
C LYS A 479 -0.64 -7.71 -0.09
N ARG A 480 -1.23 -8.30 0.96
CA ARG A 480 -1.75 -9.68 0.91
C ARG A 480 -3.07 -9.77 0.16
N GLY A 481 -3.83 -8.68 0.10
CA GLY A 481 -5.00 -8.54 -0.76
C GLY A 481 -6.19 -9.43 -0.40
N SER A 482 -6.35 -9.80 0.87
CA SER A 482 -7.50 -10.57 1.37
C SER A 482 -8.19 -9.79 2.49
N PHE A 483 -9.40 -9.30 2.24
CA PHE A 483 -10.29 -8.78 3.26
C PHE A 483 -11.50 -9.71 3.33
N ASP A 484 -11.64 -10.38 4.47
CA ASP A 484 -12.66 -11.41 4.66
C ASP A 484 -13.99 -10.77 5.08
N ASP A 485 -13.94 -9.60 5.73
CA ASP A 485 -15.12 -8.94 6.28
C ASP A 485 -14.88 -7.44 6.54
N MET A 486 -15.94 -6.64 6.60
CA MET A 486 -15.94 -5.22 6.96
C MET A 486 -17.19 -4.89 7.79
N ARG A 487 -17.02 -4.17 8.90
CA ARG A 487 -18.12 -3.82 9.82
C ARG A 487 -17.98 -2.43 10.41
N HIS A 488 -19.13 -1.86 10.76
CA HIS A 488 -19.20 -0.91 11.87
C HIS A 488 -18.88 -1.65 13.16
N LEU A 489 -17.78 -1.28 13.80
CA LEU A 489 -17.26 -2.00 14.96
C LEU A 489 -18.01 -1.61 16.23
N PHE A 490 -18.48 -2.61 16.97
CA PHE A 490 -19.06 -2.37 18.28
C PHE A 490 -18.00 -2.11 19.33
N ASP A 491 -18.42 -1.34 20.33
CA ASP A 491 -17.69 -0.96 21.53
C ASP A 491 -17.14 -2.16 22.33
N ALA A 492 -17.81 -3.30 22.22
CA ALA A 492 -17.45 -4.57 22.87
C ALA A 492 -16.33 -5.35 22.15
N SER A 493 -16.00 -5.02 20.90
CA SER A 493 -14.89 -5.64 20.18
C SER A 493 -13.58 -5.49 20.93
N THR A 494 -12.72 -6.51 20.90
CA THR A 494 -11.51 -6.52 21.71
C THR A 494 -10.21 -6.46 20.91
N ILE A 495 -9.24 -5.69 21.41
CA ILE A 495 -7.88 -5.56 20.88
C ILE A 495 -6.90 -6.22 21.84
N GLN A 496 -6.13 -7.19 21.36
CA GLN A 496 -5.03 -7.81 22.10
C GLN A 496 -3.75 -7.00 21.98
N ARG A 497 -3.43 -6.55 20.76
CA ARG A 497 -2.24 -5.77 20.45
C ARG A 497 -2.53 -4.88 19.26
N ALA A 498 -2.02 -3.65 19.24
CA ALA A 498 -2.22 -2.76 18.10
C ALA A 498 -1.05 -1.81 17.91
N VAL A 499 -0.82 -1.44 16.65
CA VAL A 499 -0.10 -0.23 16.26
C VAL A 499 -1.18 0.79 15.90
N ILE A 500 -1.21 1.92 16.61
CA ILE A 500 -2.30 2.90 16.54
C ILE A 500 -1.69 4.25 16.17
N GLY A 501 -2.01 4.78 15.01
CA GLY A 501 -1.79 6.19 14.68
C GLY A 501 -2.89 7.00 15.36
N LEU A 502 -2.51 7.99 16.17
CA LEU A 502 -3.43 8.78 16.97
C LEU A 502 -3.25 10.27 16.66
N SER A 503 -4.37 10.93 16.42
CA SER A 503 -4.46 12.37 16.16
C SER A 503 -5.39 13.03 17.16
N LEU A 504 -4.94 14.14 17.74
CA LEU A 504 -5.76 15.01 18.59
C LEU A 504 -6.56 15.92 17.68
N ILE A 505 -7.87 15.85 17.74
CA ILE A 505 -8.73 16.65 16.87
C ILE A 505 -8.75 18.08 17.41
N ALA A 506 -8.19 19.01 16.65
CA ALA A 506 -8.20 20.42 17.00
C ALA A 506 -9.57 21.06 16.68
N ASN A 507 -10.24 20.58 15.64
CA ASN A 507 -11.52 21.07 15.17
C ASN A 507 -12.24 20.07 14.25
N PHE A 508 -13.56 20.24 14.15
CA PHE A 508 -14.38 19.63 13.11
C PHE A 508 -14.60 20.68 12.01
N GLU A 509 -14.44 20.27 10.76
CA GLU A 509 -14.56 21.17 9.61
C GLU A 509 -15.52 20.55 8.59
N PRO A 510 -16.30 21.35 7.84
CA PRO A 510 -17.02 20.83 6.68
C PRO A 510 -16.02 20.34 5.63
N ASP A 511 -16.29 19.18 5.05
CA ASP A 511 -15.52 18.68 3.93
C ASP A 511 -16.07 19.28 2.62
N TYR A 512 -15.33 20.23 2.06
CA TYR A 512 -15.64 20.84 0.76
C TYR A 512 -14.90 20.16 -0.39
N GLU A 513 -14.06 19.15 -0.12
CA GLU A 513 -13.34 18.41 -1.13
C GLU A 513 -14.27 17.38 -1.78
N GLY A 514 -14.38 17.47 -3.10
CA GLY A 514 -15.23 16.63 -3.94
C GLY A 514 -16.03 17.43 -4.95
N GLN A 515 -16.17 16.90 -6.17
CA GLN A 515 -16.99 17.50 -7.23
C GLN A 515 -18.47 17.15 -7.01
#